data_AF-A0A7K2NN41-F1
#
_entry.id   AF-A0A7K2NN41-F1
#
_cell.length_a   1.000
_cell.length_b   1.000
_cell.length_c   1.000
_cell.angle_alpha   90.00
_cell.angle_beta   90.00
_cell.angle_gamma   90.00
#
_symmetry.space_group_name_H-M   'P 1'
#
loop_
_entity.id
_entity.type
_entity.pdbx_description
1 polymer ?
#
loop_
_entity_poly.entity_id
_entity_poly.type
_entity_poly.pdbx_seq_one_letter_code
_entity_poly.pdbx_strand_id
1 'polypeptide(L)'
;MAAGPRRDRRARSPRLRGGGPAMTENTEARLVRALRESLKENERLRREGHGDDPVVIVGMGCRYPGGIASPAELWEVAEAGRDVISP
;
A
#
# COMPACT_ATOMS: atom_id res chain seq x y z
N MET A 1 -34.67 50.92 49.14
CA MET A 1 -33.91 49.67 49.34
C MET A 1 -34.58 48.55 48.54
N ALA A 2 -34.04 48.18 47.39
CA ALA A 2 -34.23 46.86 46.75
C ALA A 2 -33.32 46.82 45.51
N ALA A 3 -32.06 46.47 45.73
CA ALA A 3 -31.14 46.05 44.67
C ALA A 3 -31.33 44.53 44.46
N GLY A 4 -31.61 44.10 43.24
CA GLY A 4 -31.79 42.70 42.88
C GLY A 4 -31.59 42.48 41.38
N PRO A 5 -30.46 41.92 40.90
CA PRO A 5 -30.05 42.04 39.50
C PRO A 5 -30.27 40.79 38.64
N ARG A 6 -30.39 41.07 37.33
CA ARG A 6 -29.85 40.32 36.18
C ARG A 6 -30.40 38.91 35.89
N ARG A 7 -31.12 38.84 34.76
CA ARG A 7 -31.39 37.63 33.98
C ARG A 7 -30.11 36.81 33.81
N ASP A 8 -30.05 35.65 34.44
CA ASP A 8 -28.97 34.68 34.24
C ASP A 8 -29.16 33.98 32.89
N ARG A 9 -28.57 34.56 31.85
CA ARG A 9 -28.37 33.92 30.55
C ARG A 9 -27.14 33.01 30.64
N ARG A 10 -27.23 31.94 31.43
CA ARG A 10 -26.30 30.81 31.37
C ARG A 10 -27.10 29.52 31.32
N ALA A 11 -27.40 29.12 30.09
CA ALA A 11 -27.55 27.71 29.77
C ALA A 11 -26.38 26.98 30.47
N ARG A 12 -26.72 26.10 31.41
CA ARG A 12 -25.76 25.15 31.97
C ARG A 12 -25.30 24.27 30.83
N SER A 13 -24.19 24.65 30.21
CA SER A 13 -23.42 23.74 29.38
C SER A 13 -23.12 22.51 30.23
N PRO A 14 -23.46 21.29 29.80
CA PRO A 14 -22.89 20.11 30.41
C PRO A 14 -21.38 20.27 30.21
N ARG A 15 -20.65 20.39 31.31
CA ARG A 15 -19.18 20.35 31.29
C ARG A 15 -18.82 19.12 30.48
N LEU A 16 -18.09 19.31 29.36
CA LEU A 16 -17.41 18.23 28.68
C LEU A 16 -16.42 17.66 29.68
N ARG A 17 -16.89 16.63 30.42
CA ARG A 17 -16.06 15.77 31.24
C ARG A 17 -15.01 15.23 30.30
N GLY A 18 -13.75 15.59 30.56
CA GLY A 18 -12.60 15.01 29.88
C GLY A 18 -12.71 13.49 29.94
N GLY A 19 -13.04 12.91 28.79
CA GLY A 19 -13.14 11.49 28.55
C GLY A 19 -12.61 11.28 27.16
N GLY A 20 -11.31 11.52 26.98
CA GLY A 20 -10.61 10.99 25.80
C GLY A 20 -10.84 9.47 25.74
N PRO A 21 -10.88 8.88 24.54
CA PRO A 21 -11.03 7.43 24.41
C PRO A 21 -9.97 6.74 25.28
N ALA A 22 -10.39 5.74 26.05
CA ALA A 22 -9.56 5.04 27.01
C ALA A 22 -8.20 4.63 26.40
N MET A 23 -7.16 5.40 26.75
CA MET A 23 -5.75 5.12 26.49
C MET A 23 -5.27 4.05 27.47
N THR A 24 -5.79 2.83 27.35
CA THR A 24 -5.32 1.66 28.11
C THR A 24 -5.15 0.44 27.22
N GLU A 25 -4.97 0.64 25.91
CA GLU A 25 -4.36 -0.38 25.07
C GLU A 25 -2.86 -0.13 25.11
N ASN A 26 -2.10 -1.09 25.64
CA ASN A 26 -0.64 -1.06 25.58
C ASN A 26 -0.23 -0.87 24.12
N THR A 27 0.78 -0.03 23.85
CA THR A 27 1.35 0.18 22.52
C THR A 27 1.61 -1.15 21.80
N GLU A 28 2.08 -2.17 22.52
CA GLU A 28 2.25 -3.53 22.03
C GLU A 28 0.94 -4.14 21.52
N ALA A 29 -0.15 -4.03 22.27
CA ALA A 29 -1.45 -4.53 21.87
C ALA A 29 -1.96 -3.83 20.60
N ARG A 30 -1.73 -2.52 20.47
CA ARG A 30 -2.06 -1.76 19.25
C ARG A 30 -1.22 -2.22 18.05
N LEU A 31 0.08 -2.44 18.24
CA LEU A 31 0.97 -2.93 17.18
C LEU A 31 0.61 -4.34 16.75
N VAL A 32 0.34 -5.24 17.70
CA VAL A 32 -0.09 -6.62 17.42
C VAL A 32 -1.42 -6.64 16.68
N ARG A 33 -2.37 -5.77 17.06
CA ARG A 33 -3.64 -5.63 16.34
C ARG A 33 -3.42 -5.14 14.92
N ALA A 34 -2.67 -4.06 14.73
CA ALA A 34 -2.38 -3.53 13.41
C ALA A 34 -1.68 -4.57 12.52
N LEU A 35 -0.67 -5.27 13.05
CA LEU A 35 0.04 -6.32 12.33
C LEU A 35 -0.88 -7.47 11.92
N ARG A 36 -1.75 -7.94 12.83
CA ARG A 36 -2.72 -9.00 12.52
C ARG A 36 -3.66 -8.57 11.38
N GLU A 37 -4.14 -7.33 11.40
CA GLU A 37 -5.00 -6.81 10.33
C GLU A 37 -4.24 -6.68 9.01
N SER A 38 -3.00 -6.16 9.03
CA SER A 38 -2.17 -6.09 7.82
C SER A 38 -1.83 -7.46 7.23
N LEU A 39 -1.58 -8.47 8.07
CA LEU A 39 -1.30 -9.83 7.62
C LEU A 39 -2.52 -10.51 7.01
N LYS A 40 -3.71 -10.32 7.59
CA LYS A 40 -4.97 -10.82 7.00
C LYS A 40 -5.23 -10.19 5.63
N GLU A 41 -4.98 -8.90 5.48
CA GLU A 41 -5.14 -8.22 4.20
C GLU A 41 -4.13 -8.72 3.16
N ASN A 42 -2.87 -8.93 3.55
CA ASN A 42 -1.87 -9.55 2.67
C ASN A 42 -2.27 -10.96 2.23
N GLU A 43 -2.76 -11.78 3.16
CA GLU A 43 -3.22 -13.12 2.85
C GLU A 43 -4.42 -13.10 1.89
N ARG A 44 -5.38 -12.21 2.12
CA ARG A 44 -6.50 -11.98 1.22
C ARG A 44 -6.03 -11.59 -0.18
N LEU A 45 -5.16 -10.59 -0.28
CA LEU A 45 -4.60 -10.14 -1.57
C LEU A 45 -3.81 -11.25 -2.28
N ARG A 46 -3.12 -12.12 -1.54
CA ARG A 46 -2.44 -13.28 -2.12
C ARG A 46 -3.40 -14.36 -2.62
N ARG A 47 -4.55 -14.54 -1.97
CA ARG A 47 -5.59 -15.49 -2.40
C ARG A 47 -6.41 -14.94 -3.57
N GLU A 48 -6.65 -13.63 -3.59
CA GLU A 48 -7.39 -12.94 -4.66
C GLU A 48 -6.50 -12.69 -5.89
N GLY A 49 -5.23 -12.39 -5.68
CA GLY A 49 -4.23 -12.35 -6.73
C GLY A 49 -4.20 -13.70 -7.43
N HIS A 50 -4.54 -13.71 -8.71
CA HIS A 50 -4.65 -14.94 -9.49
C HIS A 50 -3.27 -15.54 -9.76
N GLY A 51 -2.62 -16.07 -8.71
CA GLY A 51 -1.36 -16.80 -8.84
C GLY A 51 -1.48 -18.02 -9.76
N ASP A 52 -2.71 -18.50 -9.96
CA ASP A 52 -3.08 -19.60 -10.86
C ASP A 52 -3.60 -19.12 -12.23
N ASP A 53 -3.68 -17.82 -12.52
CA ASP A 53 -4.05 -17.30 -13.85
C ASP A 53 -2.78 -16.97 -14.64
N PRO A 54 -2.29 -17.87 -15.51
CA PRO A 54 -1.04 -17.69 -16.21
C PRO A 54 -1.14 -16.56 -17.23
N VAL A 55 -0.21 -15.60 -17.15
CA VAL A 55 -0.01 -14.61 -18.22
C VAL A 55 0.79 -15.25 -19.34
N VAL A 56 0.19 -15.35 -20.53
CA VAL A 56 0.82 -15.94 -21.71
C VAL A 56 1.53 -14.86 -22.52
N ILE A 57 2.82 -15.05 -22.80
CA ILE A 57 3.56 -14.27 -23.78
C ILE A 57 3.23 -14.81 -25.17
N VAL A 58 2.37 -14.10 -25.91
CA VAL A 58 1.89 -14.52 -27.23
C VAL A 58 2.79 -14.06 -28.39
N GLY A 59 3.73 -13.15 -28.12
CA GLY A 59 4.62 -12.61 -29.14
C GLY A 59 5.71 -11.73 -28.54
N MET A 60 6.80 -11.58 -29.29
CA MET A 60 7.95 -10.76 -28.94
C MET A 60 8.49 -10.07 -30.19
N GLY A 61 9.04 -8.86 -30.02
CA GLY A 61 9.74 -8.13 -31.06
C GLY A 61 10.83 -7.27 -30.44
N CYS A 62 11.93 -7.07 -31.15
CA CYS A 62 13.07 -6.33 -30.61
C CYS A 62 13.89 -5.61 -31.69
N ARG A 63 14.69 -4.64 -31.23
CA ARG A 63 15.77 -4.00 -31.96
C ARG A 63 16.91 -3.79 -30.97
N TYR A 64 18.08 -4.37 -31.23
CA TYR A 64 19.25 -4.28 -30.36
C TYR A 64 20.51 -3.86 -31.16
N PRO A 65 21.60 -3.47 -30.47
CA PRO A 65 22.90 -3.27 -31.10
C PRO A 65 23.37 -4.48 -31.91
N GLY A 66 24.30 -4.28 -32.83
CA GLY A 66 24.72 -5.30 -33.79
C GLY A 66 23.70 -5.61 -34.88
N GLY A 67 22.68 -4.76 -35.06
CA GLY A 67 21.69 -4.90 -36.13
C GLY A 67 20.60 -5.95 -35.89
N ILE A 68 20.50 -6.48 -34.67
CA ILE A 68 19.55 -7.53 -34.30
C ILE A 68 18.13 -6.98 -34.33
N ALA A 69 17.26 -7.60 -35.12
CA ALA A 69 15.91 -7.15 -35.40
C ALA A 69 14.83 -8.21 -35.11
N SER A 70 15.21 -9.36 -34.58
CA SER A 70 14.28 -10.42 -34.21
C SER A 70 14.73 -11.17 -32.95
N PRO A 71 13.77 -11.78 -32.21
CA PRO A 71 14.11 -12.65 -31.08
C PRO A 71 15.01 -13.84 -31.48
N ALA A 72 14.88 -14.34 -32.72
CA ALA A 72 15.71 -15.42 -33.24
C ALA A 72 17.18 -14.98 -33.39
N GLU A 73 17.43 -13.82 -34.00
CA GLU A 73 18.78 -13.26 -34.12
C GLU A 73 19.41 -12.95 -32.75
N LEU A 74 18.60 -12.46 -31.80
CA LEU A 74 19.06 -12.28 -30.42
C LEU A 74 19.53 -13.61 -29.83
N TRP A 75 18.77 -14.68 -30.06
CA TRP A 75 19.10 -16.00 -29.52
C TRP A 75 20.43 -16.53 -30.06
N GLU A 76 20.67 -16.38 -31.37
CA GLU A 76 21.94 -16.78 -32.00
C GLU A 76 23.16 -16.04 -31.41
N VAL A 77 23.01 -14.77 -31.06
CA VAL A 77 24.07 -13.96 -30.44
C VAL A 77 24.30 -14.38 -28.99
N ALA A 78 23.22 -14.59 -28.24
CA ALA A 78 23.28 -15.00 -26.84
C ALA A 78 23.89 -16.40 -26.67
N GLU A 79 23.46 -17.35 -27.51
CA GLU A 79 24.00 -18.71 -27.53
C GLU A 79 25.49 -18.72 -27.89
N ALA A 80 25.90 -17.89 -28.85
CA ALA A 80 27.29 -17.75 -29.24
C ALA A 80 28.14 -16.89 -28.27
N GLY A 81 27.52 -16.27 -27.25
CA GLY A 81 28.19 -15.40 -26.28
C GLY A 81 28.92 -14.20 -26.90
N ARG A 82 28.42 -13.66 -28.02
CA ARG A 82 29.08 -12.55 -28.73
C ARG A 82 28.76 -11.20 -28.10
N ASP A 83 29.76 -10.32 -28.03
CA ASP A 83 29.56 -8.89 -27.75
C ASP A 83 29.20 -8.16 -29.05
N VAL A 84 28.16 -7.33 -28.99
CA VAL A 84 27.58 -6.60 -30.12
C VAL A 84 27.57 -5.09 -29.90
N ILE A 85 28.27 -4.61 -28.87
CA ILE A 85 28.42 -3.18 -28.60
C ILE A 85 29.52 -2.60 -29.49
N SER A 86 29.18 -1.53 -30.21
CA SER A 86 30.12 -0.73 -30.99
C SER A 86 30.22 0.69 -30.42
N PRO A 87 31.36 1.39 -30.58
CA PRO A 87 31.55 2.79 -30.13
C PRO A 87 30.54 3.77 -30.72
#